data_AF-A0A968SXP1-F1
#
_entry.id   AF-A0A968SXP1-F1
#
_cell.length_a   1.000
_cell.length_b   1.000
_cell.length_c   1.000
_cell.angle_alpha   90.00
_cell.angle_beta   90.00
_cell.angle_gamma   90.00
#
_symmetry.space_group_name_H-M   'P 1'
#
loop_
_entity.id
_entity.type
_entity.pdbx_description
1 polymer ?
#
loop_
_entity_poly.entity_id
_entity_poly.type
_entity_poly.pdbx_seq_one_letter_code
_entity_poly.pdbx_strand_id
1 'polypeptide(L)'
;MRGALTARVAPLASGHSFEVSTAHLSVRVVGTRFTVLSDARCSSVAVREGTVFVETEGAVVPLTEGQDLQVCGEQDEPSVEAPHSGEEPIPSETELMRLALDAVARGELEQAAKLFQNVKALYPGGDFTEDALFHQAVIELQRGHVAAAESAYEELKRRFPESRRLETLEPRLRK
;
A
#
# COMPACT_ATOMS: atom_id res chain seq x y z
N MET A 1 -14.13 25.87 -14.07
CA MET A 1 -13.90 26.34 -15.46
C MET A 1 -12.96 25.36 -16.12
N ARG A 2 -13.22 24.94 -17.37
CA ARG A 2 -12.29 24.09 -18.13
C ARG A 2 -11.49 24.99 -19.08
N GLY A 3 -10.18 24.87 -19.07
CA GLY A 3 -9.29 25.67 -19.91
C GLY A 3 -8.14 24.81 -20.41
N ALA A 4 -7.87 24.91 -21.71
CA ALA A 4 -6.69 24.32 -22.32
C ALA A 4 -5.80 25.45 -22.84
N LEU A 5 -4.53 25.45 -22.42
CA LEU A 5 -3.52 26.38 -22.90
C LEU A 5 -2.41 25.59 -23.57
N THR A 6 -2.25 25.82 -24.87
CA THR A 6 -1.05 25.38 -25.60
C THR A 6 -0.22 26.62 -25.89
N ALA A 7 0.99 26.68 -25.33
CA ALA A 7 1.89 27.81 -25.51
C ALA A 7 3.21 27.33 -26.11
N ARG A 8 3.76 28.15 -27.01
CA ARG A 8 5.12 28.01 -27.53
C ARG A 8 5.90 29.24 -27.08
N VAL A 9 6.80 29.05 -26.12
CA VAL A 9 7.61 30.13 -25.55
C VAL A 9 8.99 30.05 -26.18
N ALA A 10 9.42 31.12 -26.86
CA ALA A 10 10.80 31.22 -27.33
C ALA A 10 11.76 31.23 -26.13
N PRO A 11 13.00 30.71 -26.27
CA PRO A 11 13.98 30.75 -25.20
C PRO A 11 14.18 32.18 -24.68
N LEU A 12 13.75 32.39 -23.44
CA LEU A 12 13.88 33.67 -22.75
C LEU A 12 15.32 33.84 -22.28
N ALA A 13 15.83 35.08 -22.29
CA ALA A 13 17.17 35.40 -21.79
C ALA A 13 17.32 34.97 -20.32
N SER A 14 18.54 34.59 -19.92
CA SER A 14 18.87 34.10 -18.58
C SER A 14 18.28 35.00 -17.48
N GLY A 15 17.35 34.46 -16.68
CA GLY A 15 16.67 35.17 -15.60
C GLY A 15 15.20 35.51 -15.84
N HIS A 16 14.68 35.31 -17.06
CA HIS A 16 13.27 35.49 -17.36
C HIS A 16 12.56 34.13 -17.45
N SER A 17 11.41 34.02 -16.78
CA SER A 17 10.56 32.84 -16.84
C SER A 17 9.12 33.23 -17.10
N PHE A 18 8.41 32.37 -17.81
CA PHE A 18 6.98 32.53 -18.08
C PHE A 18 6.21 31.70 -17.05
N GLU A 19 5.35 32.34 -16.27
CA GLU A 19 4.60 31.68 -15.19
C GLU A 19 3.13 31.54 -15.56
N VAL A 20 2.60 30.32 -15.43
CA VAL A 20 1.18 30.00 -15.62
C VAL A 20 0.63 29.48 -14.31
N SER A 21 -0.19 30.30 -13.64
CA SER A 21 -0.88 29.90 -12.42
C SER A 21 -2.29 29.40 -12.74
N THR A 22 -2.61 28.20 -12.27
CA THR A 22 -3.95 27.60 -12.34
C THR A 22 -4.55 27.49 -10.94
N ALA A 23 -5.78 26.99 -10.82
CA ALA A 23 -6.41 26.80 -9.52
C ALA A 23 -5.70 25.77 -8.61
N HIS A 24 -4.88 24.88 -9.19
CA HIS A 24 -4.30 23.73 -8.47
C HIS A 24 -2.77 23.64 -8.57
N LEU A 25 -2.13 24.40 -9.46
CA LEU A 25 -0.68 24.39 -9.64
C LEU A 25 -0.16 25.67 -10.29
N SER A 26 1.14 25.94 -10.09
CA SER A 26 1.86 27.00 -10.79
C SER A 26 2.95 26.39 -11.68
N VAL A 27 3.00 26.79 -12.94
CA VAL A 27 3.98 26.29 -13.92
C VAL A 27 4.95 27.41 -14.27
N ARG A 28 6.23 27.22 -14.00
CA ARG A 28 7.30 28.12 -14.44
C ARG A 28 8.04 27.52 -15.63
N VAL A 29 8.09 28.30 -16.71
CA VAL A 29 8.51 27.83 -18.03
C VAL A 29 9.67 28.67 -18.51
N VAL A 30 10.75 28.01 -18.95
CA VAL A 30 11.92 28.67 -19.52
C VAL A 30 12.11 28.19 -20.96
N GLY A 31 11.41 28.82 -21.90
CA GLY A 31 11.68 28.65 -23.33
C GLY A 31 11.28 27.32 -23.94
N THR A 32 10.02 26.89 -23.75
CA THR A 32 9.60 25.52 -24.08
C THR A 32 8.24 25.46 -24.77
N ARG A 33 7.95 24.31 -25.37
CA ARG A 33 6.62 23.97 -25.87
C ARG A 33 5.94 23.04 -24.88
N PHE A 34 4.83 23.50 -24.31
CA PHE A 34 4.10 22.76 -23.30
C PHE A 34 2.60 22.91 -23.50
N THR A 35 1.85 21.96 -22.93
CA THR A 35 0.38 21.99 -22.91
C THR A 35 -0.08 21.89 -21.47
N VAL A 36 -0.90 22.84 -21.03
CA VAL A 36 -1.56 22.81 -19.73
C VAL A 36 -3.05 22.60 -19.96
N LEU A 37 -3.60 21.57 -19.34
CA LEU A 37 -5.03 21.31 -19.28
C LEU A 37 -5.46 21.56 -17.84
N SER A 38 -6.41 22.46 -17.62
CA SER A 38 -7.00 22.70 -16.31
C SER A 38 -8.49 22.44 -16.40
N ASP A 39 -8.93 21.41 -15.69
CA ASP A 39 -10.29 20.98 -15.54
C ASP A 39 -10.85 21.37 -14.17
N ALA A 40 -12.12 21.05 -13.92
CA ALA A 40 -12.79 21.38 -12.66
C ALA A 40 -12.20 20.69 -11.42
N ARG A 41 -11.41 19.63 -11.60
CA ARG A 41 -10.80 18.85 -10.49
C ARG A 41 -9.35 18.45 -10.74
N CYS A 42 -8.80 18.72 -11.92
CA CYS A 42 -7.47 18.26 -12.32
C CYS A 42 -6.75 19.32 -13.12
N SER A 43 -5.43 19.40 -12.97
CA SER A 43 -4.55 20.18 -13.82
C SER A 43 -3.41 19.29 -14.31
N SER A 44 -3.26 19.17 -15.62
CA SER A 44 -2.24 18.35 -16.28
C SER A 44 -1.30 19.23 -17.09
N VAL A 45 -0.01 18.94 -17.01
CA VAL A 45 1.07 19.65 -17.72
C VAL A 45 1.86 18.63 -18.51
N ALA A 46 1.92 18.78 -19.84
CA ALA A 46 2.72 17.93 -20.71
C ALA A 46 3.79 18.74 -21.42
N VAL A 47 5.05 18.29 -21.34
CA VAL A 47 6.20 18.96 -21.94
C VAL A 47 6.58 18.27 -23.24
N ARG A 48 6.61 19.03 -24.34
CA ARG A 48 6.98 18.52 -25.66
C ARG A 48 8.42 18.82 -26.04
N GLU A 49 8.96 19.96 -25.63
CA GLU A 49 10.34 20.36 -25.94
C GLU A 49 10.87 21.28 -24.83
N GLY A 50 12.03 20.99 -24.25
CA GLY A 50 12.70 21.79 -23.22
C GLY A 50 12.38 21.40 -21.76
N THR A 51 12.70 22.28 -20.81
CA THR A 51 12.48 22.05 -19.37
C THR A 51 11.42 23.00 -18.77
N VAL A 52 10.46 22.44 -18.04
CA VAL A 52 9.42 23.16 -17.30
C VAL A 52 9.54 22.83 -15.83
N PHE A 53 9.45 23.82 -14.96
CA PHE A 53 9.45 23.63 -13.50
C PHE A 53 8.02 23.82 -13.00
N VAL A 54 7.41 22.75 -12.51
CA VAL A 54 6.05 22.82 -11.95
C VAL A 54 6.16 22.93 -10.44
N GLU A 55 5.51 23.93 -9.87
CA GLU A 55 5.45 24.18 -8.43
C GLU A 55 4.08 23.71 -7.90
N THR A 56 4.10 22.72 -7.01
CA THR A 56 2.93 22.06 -6.40
C THR A 56 3.15 21.91 -4.91
N GLU A 57 2.22 22.37 -4.07
CA GLU A 57 2.24 22.20 -2.60
C GLU A 57 3.63 22.34 -1.93
N GLY A 58 4.43 23.32 -2.40
CA GLY A 58 5.77 23.61 -1.86
C GLY A 58 6.93 22.82 -2.45
N ALA A 59 6.69 21.93 -3.42
CA ALA A 59 7.71 21.21 -4.19
C ALA A 59 7.82 21.75 -5.61
N VAL A 60 9.06 21.87 -6.12
CA VAL A 60 9.33 22.24 -7.51
C VAL A 60 9.80 21.00 -8.27
N VAL A 61 8.97 20.51 -9.18
CA VAL A 61 9.21 19.33 -10.00
C VAL A 61 9.71 19.76 -11.38
N PRO A 62 10.96 19.44 -11.78
CA PRO A 62 11.43 19.67 -13.13
C PRO A 62 10.89 18.58 -14.08
N LEU A 63 10.13 19.00 -15.09
CA LEU A 63 9.67 18.17 -16.20
C LEU A 63 10.48 18.47 -17.46
N THR A 64 10.91 17.42 -18.13
CA THR A 64 11.68 17.48 -19.38
C THR A 64 10.87 16.89 -20.54
N GLU A 65 11.42 16.96 -21.75
CA GLU A 65 10.77 16.50 -22.97
C GLU A 65 10.19 15.07 -22.85
N GLY A 66 8.91 14.93 -23.18
CA GLY A 66 8.20 13.67 -23.12
C GLY A 66 7.57 13.35 -21.76
N GLN A 67 7.84 14.16 -20.72
CA GLN A 67 7.24 14.00 -19.40
C GLN A 67 5.93 14.80 -19.29
N ASP A 68 4.98 14.22 -18.55
CA ASP A 68 3.76 14.88 -18.14
C ASP A 68 3.50 14.68 -16.64
N LEU A 69 2.81 15.65 -16.04
CA LEU A 69 2.44 15.67 -14.63
C LEU A 69 0.98 16.05 -14.51
N GLN A 70 0.20 15.24 -13.80
CA GLN A 70 -1.20 15.51 -13.51
C GLN A 70 -1.42 15.64 -12.01
N VAL A 71 -2.06 16.74 -11.61
CA VAL A 71 -2.40 17.06 -10.23
C VAL A 71 -3.91 17.20 -10.14
N CYS A 72 -4.57 16.33 -9.41
CA CYS A 72 -6.00 16.40 -9.15
C CYS A 72 -6.28 16.75 -7.69
N GLY A 73 -7.29 17.60 -7.46
CA GLY A 73 -7.78 17.86 -6.11
C GLY A 73 -8.53 16.64 -5.55
N GLU A 74 -7.96 16.08 -4.48
CA GLU A 74 -8.43 15.09 -3.48
C GLU A 74 -9.97 14.83 -3.45
N GLN A 75 -10.58 13.62 -3.41
CA GLN A 75 -10.22 12.23 -3.03
C GLN A 75 -11.05 11.23 -3.85
N ASP A 76 -10.43 10.13 -4.31
CA ASP A 76 -11.07 8.83 -4.62
C ASP A 76 -9.94 7.77 -4.70
N GLU A 77 -9.69 7.03 -3.62
CA GLU A 77 -8.74 5.90 -3.52
C GLU A 77 -9.30 4.65 -4.27
N PRO A 78 -8.53 3.58 -4.62
CA PRO A 78 -7.18 3.23 -4.18
C PRO A 78 -6.23 2.87 -5.35
N SER A 79 -5.12 3.58 -5.48
CA SER A 79 -3.99 3.10 -6.27
C SER A 79 -2.94 2.57 -5.31
N VAL A 80 -2.45 1.37 -5.62
CA VAL A 80 -1.40 0.65 -4.89
C VAL A 80 -0.12 1.48 -4.95
N GLU A 81 0.03 2.42 -4.03
CA GLU A 81 1.30 3.08 -3.74
C GLU A 81 1.88 2.46 -2.47
N ALA A 82 3.11 1.99 -2.56
CA ALA A 82 3.84 1.43 -1.43
C ALA A 82 3.86 2.45 -0.28
N PRO A 83 3.52 2.06 0.96
CA PRO A 83 3.57 3.00 2.08
C PRO A 83 5.04 3.27 2.41
N HIS A 84 5.49 4.48 2.11
CA HIS A 84 6.72 5.05 2.63
C HIS A 84 6.36 6.25 3.50
N SER A 85 6.74 6.15 4.77
CA SER A 85 6.76 7.23 5.77
C SER A 85 5.45 7.56 6.49
N GLY A 86 4.77 6.52 6.96
CA GLY A 86 4.17 6.49 8.28
C GLY A 86 4.58 5.18 8.92
N GLU A 87 5.44 5.18 9.92
CA GLU A 87 5.77 3.95 10.66
C GLU A 87 4.52 3.59 11.48
N GLU A 88 3.54 2.93 10.85
CA GLU A 88 2.52 2.23 11.62
C GLU A 88 3.29 1.23 12.48
N PRO A 89 3.23 1.35 13.82
CA PRO A 89 4.00 0.49 14.69
C PRO A 89 3.63 -0.95 14.36
N ILE A 90 4.65 -1.80 14.11
CA ILE A 90 4.41 -3.23 13.90
C ILE A 90 3.61 -3.71 15.12
N PRO A 91 2.36 -4.15 14.95
CA PRO A 91 1.48 -4.46 16.07
C PRO A 91 2.12 -5.59 16.86
N SER A 92 2.22 -5.40 18.18
CA SER A 92 2.88 -6.38 19.05
C SER A 92 2.28 -7.78 18.88
N GLU A 93 3.07 -8.82 19.15
CA GLU A 93 2.60 -10.21 19.07
C GLU A 93 1.31 -10.42 19.88
N THR A 94 1.26 -9.84 21.08
CA THR A 94 0.09 -9.88 21.97
C THR A 94 -1.13 -9.20 21.35
N GLU A 95 -0.95 -8.07 20.68
CA GLU A 95 -2.03 -7.36 20.03
C GLU A 95 -2.58 -8.13 18.83
N LEU A 96 -1.70 -8.67 17.98
CA LEU A 96 -2.10 -9.52 16.87
C LEU A 96 -2.83 -10.78 17.36
N MET A 97 -2.32 -11.43 18.40
CA MET A 97 -2.98 -12.59 19.02
C MET A 97 -4.37 -12.22 19.56
N ARG A 98 -4.50 -11.09 20.27
CA ARG A 98 -5.79 -10.60 20.79
C ARG A 98 -6.80 -10.34 19.65
N LEU A 99 -6.37 -9.66 18.59
CA LEU A 99 -7.23 -9.38 17.44
C LEU A 99 -7.63 -10.67 16.70
N ALA A 100 -6.70 -11.62 16.56
CA ALA A 100 -6.99 -12.91 15.92
C ALA A 100 -8.06 -13.67 16.70
N LEU A 101 -7.94 -13.75 18.03
CA LEU A 101 -8.92 -14.42 18.89
C LEU A 101 -10.28 -13.72 18.89
N ASP A 102 -10.30 -12.39 18.84
CA ASP A 102 -11.53 -11.60 18.72
C ASP A 102 -12.25 -11.87 17.38
N ALA A 103 -11.51 -11.93 16.27
CA ALA A 103 -12.05 -12.31 14.97
C ALA A 103 -12.63 -13.75 14.99
N VAL A 104 -11.96 -14.69 15.67
CA VAL A 104 -12.52 -16.06 15.88
C VAL A 104 -13.84 -15.99 16.63
N ALA A 105 -13.91 -15.20 17.71
CA ALA A 105 -15.14 -15.06 18.51
C ALA A 105 -16.30 -14.47 17.70
N ARG A 106 -16.01 -13.60 16.73
CA ARG A 106 -17.00 -13.04 15.79
C ARG A 106 -17.35 -13.99 14.63
N GLY A 107 -16.66 -15.12 14.49
CA GLY A 107 -16.83 -16.05 13.38
C GLY A 107 -16.18 -15.60 12.07
N GLU A 108 -15.32 -14.58 12.12
CA GLU A 108 -14.59 -14.03 10.97
C GLU A 108 -13.35 -14.90 10.66
N LEU A 109 -13.59 -16.16 10.31
CA LEU A 109 -12.53 -17.18 10.18
C LEU A 109 -11.43 -16.80 9.18
N GLU A 110 -11.80 -16.11 8.10
CA GLU A 110 -10.86 -15.59 7.09
C GLU A 110 -9.91 -14.53 7.65
N GLN A 111 -10.46 -13.60 8.43
CA GLN A 111 -9.67 -12.53 9.03
C GLN A 111 -8.78 -13.10 10.15
N ALA A 112 -9.33 -13.99 10.97
CA ALA A 112 -8.59 -14.69 12.00
C ALA A 112 -7.39 -15.45 11.41
N ALA A 113 -7.58 -16.20 10.33
CA ALA A 113 -6.49 -16.91 9.65
C ALA A 113 -5.36 -15.98 9.19
N LYS A 114 -5.70 -14.82 8.61
CA LYS A 114 -4.72 -13.80 8.21
C LYS A 114 -3.96 -13.23 9.41
N LEU A 115 -4.66 -12.94 10.52
CA LEU A 115 -4.04 -12.41 11.72
C LEU A 115 -3.08 -13.43 12.36
N PHE A 116 -3.44 -14.71 12.42
CA PHE A 116 -2.52 -15.76 12.88
C PHE A 116 -1.32 -15.93 11.95
N GLN A 117 -1.51 -15.82 10.63
CA GLN A 117 -0.39 -15.82 9.68
C GLN A 117 0.58 -14.66 9.96
N ASN A 118 0.05 -13.47 10.27
CA ASN A 118 0.87 -12.31 10.63
C ASN A 118 1.66 -12.53 11.93
N VAL A 119 1.06 -13.16 12.95
CA VAL A 119 1.79 -13.53 14.18
C VAL A 119 3.02 -14.36 13.84
N LYS A 120 2.88 -15.40 13.01
CA LYS A 120 4.01 -16.26 12.63
C LYS A 120 5.04 -15.57 11.74
N ALA A 121 4.59 -14.68 10.85
CA ALA A 121 5.46 -14.00 9.90
C ALA A 121 6.29 -12.90 10.58
N LEU A 122 5.68 -12.15 11.49
CA LEU A 122 6.32 -11.05 12.21
C LEU A 122 7.07 -11.53 13.46
N TYR A 123 6.57 -12.58 14.12
CA TYR A 123 7.11 -13.12 15.36
C TYR A 123 7.39 -14.62 15.24
N PRO A 124 8.31 -15.07 14.37
CA PRO A 124 8.58 -16.49 14.14
C PRO A 124 9.22 -17.21 15.32
N GLY A 125 9.49 -16.57 16.45
CA GLY A 125 9.98 -17.21 17.68
C GLY A 125 9.33 -16.64 18.94
N GLY A 126 8.21 -15.93 18.77
CA GLY A 126 7.49 -15.32 19.87
C GLY A 126 6.68 -16.34 20.69
N ASP A 127 6.28 -15.93 21.89
CA ASP A 127 5.62 -16.79 22.87
C ASP A 127 4.27 -17.32 22.38
N PHE A 128 3.64 -16.61 21.44
CA PHE A 128 2.35 -16.96 20.87
C PHE A 128 2.45 -17.71 19.55
N THR A 129 3.66 -18.00 19.04
CA THR A 129 3.81 -18.66 17.75
C THR A 129 3.22 -20.07 17.73
N GLU A 130 3.39 -20.83 18.82
CA GLU A 130 2.81 -22.17 18.98
C GLU A 130 1.28 -22.12 18.95
N ASP A 131 0.69 -21.21 19.73
CA ASP A 131 -0.75 -21.03 19.79
C ASP A 131 -1.31 -20.52 18.44
N ALA A 132 -0.62 -19.61 17.76
CA ALA A 132 -1.02 -19.10 16.46
C ALA A 132 -1.04 -20.21 15.40
N LEU A 133 -0.02 -21.08 15.39
CA LEU A 133 0.03 -22.26 14.51
C LEU A 133 -1.14 -23.22 14.79
N PHE A 134 -1.39 -23.51 16.06
CA PHE A 134 -2.51 -24.37 16.46
C PHE A 134 -3.86 -23.78 16.04
N HIS A 135 -4.12 -22.51 16.39
CA HIS A 135 -5.38 -21.85 16.07
C HIS A 135 -5.59 -21.71 14.56
N GLN A 136 -4.55 -21.39 13.79
CA GLN A 136 -4.61 -21.38 12.33
C GLN A 136 -5.03 -22.74 11.79
N ALA A 137 -4.39 -23.84 12.23
CA ALA A 137 -4.76 -25.18 11.76
C ALA A 137 -6.23 -25.52 12.09
N VAL A 138 -6.70 -25.18 13.29
CA VAL A 138 -8.12 -25.39 13.67
C VAL A 138 -9.06 -24.58 12.78
N ILE A 139 -8.74 -23.32 12.49
CA ILE A 139 -9.59 -22.44 11.68
C ILE A 139 -9.61 -22.91 10.22
N GLU A 140 -8.47 -23.29 9.65
CA GLU A 140 -8.42 -23.81 8.30
C GLU A 140 -9.21 -25.13 8.16
N LEU A 141 -9.20 -25.99 9.18
CA LEU A 141 -10.09 -27.16 9.23
C LEU A 141 -11.58 -26.75 9.25
N GLN A 142 -11.95 -25.75 10.04
CA GLN A 142 -13.33 -25.26 10.09
C GLN A 142 -13.79 -24.65 8.76
N ARG A 143 -12.86 -24.05 8.01
CA ARG A 143 -13.11 -23.50 6.66
C ARG A 143 -13.09 -24.58 5.57
N GLY A 144 -12.74 -25.82 5.90
CA GLY A 144 -12.61 -26.92 4.93
C GLY A 144 -11.29 -26.91 4.14
N HIS A 145 -10.34 -26.05 4.49
CA HIS A 145 -9.02 -25.96 3.85
C HIS A 145 -8.03 -26.93 4.49
N VAL A 146 -8.27 -28.23 4.29
CA VAL A 146 -7.47 -29.30 4.91
C VAL A 146 -5.98 -29.16 4.59
N ALA A 147 -5.61 -28.86 3.35
CA ALA A 147 -4.20 -28.69 2.96
C ALA A 147 -3.49 -27.54 3.71
N ALA A 148 -4.19 -26.43 3.94
CA ALA A 148 -3.63 -25.31 4.70
C ALA A 148 -3.49 -25.67 6.19
N ALA A 149 -4.44 -26.44 6.73
CA ALA A 149 -4.38 -26.95 8.09
C ALA A 149 -3.23 -27.96 8.29
N GLU A 150 -3.03 -28.87 7.33
CA GLU A 150 -1.90 -29.81 7.34
C GLU A 150 -0.56 -29.05 7.31
N SER A 151 -0.44 -28.02 6.47
CA SER A 151 0.78 -27.22 6.44
C SER A 151 1.07 -26.54 7.77
N ALA A 152 0.05 -26.01 8.45
CA ALA A 152 0.20 -25.41 9.77
C ALA A 152 0.54 -26.46 10.85
N TYR A 153 -0.05 -27.65 10.77
CA TYR A 153 0.25 -28.77 11.65
C TYR A 153 1.69 -29.28 11.51
N GLU A 154 2.17 -29.48 10.28
CA GLU A 154 3.55 -29.91 10.03
C GLU A 154 4.56 -28.85 10.49
N GLU A 155 4.22 -27.57 10.32
CA GLU A 155 5.03 -26.48 10.87
C GLU A 155 5.06 -26.52 12.42
N LEU A 156 3.91 -26.70 13.06
CA LEU A 156 3.81 -26.87 14.52
C LEU A 156 4.64 -28.07 15.00
N LYS A 157 4.54 -29.21 14.32
CA LYS A 157 5.26 -30.44 14.66
C LYS A 157 6.76 -30.30 14.52
N ARG A 158 7.22 -29.61 13.46
CA ARG A 158 8.64 -29.36 13.23
C ARG A 158 9.25 -28.42 14.26
N ARG A 159 8.48 -27.41 14.68
CA ARG A 159 8.99 -26.33 15.55
C ARG A 159 8.76 -26.59 17.03
N PHE A 160 7.65 -27.24 17.38
CA PHE A 160 7.20 -27.54 18.73
C PHE A 160 6.82 -29.04 18.83
N PRO A 161 7.79 -29.96 18.66
CA PRO A 161 7.52 -31.41 18.57
C PRO A 161 6.92 -32.02 19.85
N GLU A 162 7.13 -31.39 21.00
CA GLU A 162 6.61 -31.83 22.30
C GLU A 162 5.29 -31.11 22.68
N SER A 163 4.73 -30.32 21.78
CA SER A 163 3.49 -29.58 22.04
C SER A 163 2.31 -30.54 22.19
N ARG A 164 1.58 -30.38 23.30
CA ARG A 164 0.29 -31.07 23.54
C ARG A 164 -0.78 -30.71 22.51
N ARG A 165 -0.59 -29.61 21.77
CA ARG A 165 -1.51 -29.19 20.70
C ARG A 165 -1.49 -30.15 19.51
N LEU A 166 -0.39 -30.88 19.29
CA LEU A 166 -0.26 -31.87 18.22
C LEU A 166 -1.25 -33.02 18.40
N GLU A 167 -1.41 -33.52 19.63
CA GLU A 167 -2.35 -34.59 19.99
C GLU A 167 -3.82 -34.19 19.71
N THR A 168 -4.10 -32.88 19.78
CA THR A 168 -5.45 -32.34 19.52
C THR A 168 -5.75 -32.22 18.02
N LEU A 169 -4.74 -31.94 17.19
CA LEU A 169 -4.90 -31.74 15.74
C LEU A 169 -4.84 -33.03 14.94
N GLU A 170 -3.96 -33.97 15.33
CA GLU A 170 -3.74 -35.22 14.60
C GLU A 170 -5.05 -36.00 14.26
N PRO A 171 -5.98 -36.24 15.20
CA PRO A 171 -7.21 -36.96 14.88
C PRO A 171 -8.18 -36.17 14.02
N ARG A 172 -8.04 -34.84 13.93
CA ARG A 172 -8.89 -33.98 13.10
C ARG A 172 -8.44 -33.94 11.65
N LEU A 173 -7.14 -34.12 11.39
CA LEU A 173 -6.53 -34.14 10.06
C LEU A 173 -6.57 -35.52 9.40
N ARG A 174 -6.69 -36.60 10.18
CA ARG A 174 -6.75 -37.98 9.69
C ARG A 174 -8.15 -38.46 9.24
N LYS A 175 -9.19 -37.63 9.37
CA LYS A 175 -10.58 -37.98 9.03
C LYS A 175 -10.91 -37.66 7.59
#